data_AF-A0A7V1G6X1-F1
#
_entry.id   AF-A0A7V1G6X1-F1
#
_cell.length_a   1.000
_cell.length_b   1.000
_cell.length_c   1.000
_cell.angle_alpha   90.00
_cell.angle_beta   90.00
_cell.angle_gamma   90.00
#
_symmetry.space_group_name_H-M   'P 1'
#
loop_
_entity.id
_entity.type
_entity.pdbx_description
1 polymer ?
#
loop_
_entity_poly.entity_id
_entity_poly.type
_entity_poly.pdbx_seq_one_letter_code
_entity_poly.pdbx_strand_id
1 'polypeptide(L)'
;VVTGGDRSDVQLAALETDTNALILTGNLMPRPIVVSKADELGVPVILVKEDTLTTVEKAEHLYSHVRVHENQKVEHMRELLEQNIDLDYIYKSLGV
;
A
#
# COMPACT_ATOMS: atom_id res chain seq x y z
N VAL A 1 -4.67 4.64 4.76
CA VAL A 1 -5.91 5.18 4.14
C VAL A 1 -5.55 6.41 3.31
N VAL A 2 -6.16 6.58 2.12
CA VAL A 2 -6.02 7.80 1.29
C VAL A 2 -7.38 8.52 1.24
N THR A 3 -7.40 9.82 1.53
CA THR A 3 -8.64 10.61 1.51
C THR A 3 -8.39 12.09 1.25
N GLY A 4 -9.43 12.86 0.93
CA GLY A 4 -9.34 14.32 0.80
C GLY A 4 -9.13 15.00 2.17
N GLY A 5 -8.37 16.10 2.20
CA GLY A 5 -8.06 16.82 3.45
C GLY A 5 -9.26 17.56 4.08
N ASP A 6 -10.36 17.76 3.36
CA ASP A 6 -11.59 18.43 3.84
C ASP A 6 -12.51 17.54 4.69
N ARG A 7 -12.38 16.21 4.62
CA ARG A 7 -13.30 15.27 5.26
C ARG A 7 -12.81 14.77 6.62
N SER A 8 -12.86 15.65 7.62
CA SER A 8 -12.35 15.36 8.97
C SER A 8 -13.05 14.19 9.68
N ASP A 9 -14.33 13.97 9.41
CA ASP A 9 -15.10 12.82 9.92
C ASP A 9 -14.51 11.48 9.45
N VAL A 10 -14.20 11.38 8.15
CA VAL A 10 -13.59 10.18 7.57
C VAL A 10 -12.15 10.00 8.04
N GLN A 11 -11.41 11.09 8.20
CA GLN A 11 -10.04 11.04 8.73
C GLN A 11 -10.01 10.53 10.17
N LEU A 12 -10.92 10.98 11.02
CA LEU A 12 -11.04 10.51 12.40
C LEU A 12 -11.46 9.04 12.46
N ALA A 13 -12.47 8.63 11.67
CA ALA A 13 -12.88 7.24 11.59
C ALA A 13 -11.74 6.32 11.12
N ALA A 14 -10.91 6.78 10.17
CA ALA A 14 -9.74 6.04 9.72
C ALA A 14 -8.67 5.91 10.82
N LEU A 15 -8.53 6.90 11.69
CA LEU A 15 -7.61 6.82 12.83
C LEU A 15 -8.09 5.85 13.92
N GLU A 16 -9.39 5.54 13.99
CA GLU A 16 -9.95 4.55 14.92
C GLU A 16 -9.82 3.09 14.42
N THR A 17 -9.30 2.88 13.21
CA THR A 17 -8.99 1.55 12.67
C THR A 17 -7.50 1.25 12.72
N ASP A 18 -7.09 0.06 12.27
CA ASP A 18 -5.68 -0.34 12.14
C ASP A 18 -5.01 0.34 10.92
N THR A 19 -5.01 1.68 10.91
CA THR A 19 -4.48 2.51 9.83
C THR A 19 -3.02 2.82 10.08
N ASN A 20 -2.13 2.28 9.24
CA ASN A 20 -0.69 2.52 9.35
C ASN A 20 -0.26 3.95 8.97
N ALA A 21 -1.04 4.63 8.12
CA ALA A 21 -0.77 5.98 7.66
C ALA A 21 -2.03 6.62 7.05
N LEU A 22 -2.17 7.94 7.23
CA LEU A 22 -3.22 8.75 6.62
C LEU A 22 -2.61 9.66 5.55
N ILE A 23 -3.02 9.50 4.30
CA ILE A 23 -2.57 10.32 3.17
C ILE A 23 -3.70 11.27 2.77
N LEU A 24 -3.44 12.58 2.84
CA LEU A 24 -4.39 13.65 2.59
C LEU A 24 -4.09 14.32 1.24
N THR A 25 -5.04 14.25 0.32
CA THR A 25 -4.90 14.75 -1.05
C THR A 25 -5.42 16.18 -1.24
N GLY A 26 -5.03 16.81 -2.35
CA GLY A 26 -5.47 18.16 -2.72
C GLY A 26 -4.83 19.29 -1.89
N ASN A 27 -3.77 19.02 -1.14
CA ASN A 27 -3.04 19.97 -0.30
C ASN A 27 -3.91 20.74 0.72
N LEU A 28 -5.00 20.11 1.15
CA LEU A 28 -5.91 20.66 2.16
C LEU A 28 -5.39 20.31 3.55
N MET A 29 -5.01 21.34 4.31
CA MET A 29 -4.52 21.15 5.68
C MET A 29 -5.59 20.50 6.56
N PRO A 30 -5.28 19.39 7.25
CA PRO A 30 -6.21 18.77 8.18
C PRO A 30 -6.52 19.71 9.35
N ARG A 31 -7.69 19.52 9.95
CA ARG A 31 -8.05 20.24 11.18
C ARG A 31 -7.13 19.81 12.33
N PRO A 32 -6.83 20.70 13.30
CA PRO A 32 -5.96 20.39 14.43
C PRO A 32 -6.35 19.13 15.21
N ILE A 33 -7.65 18.84 15.30
CA ILE A 33 -8.16 17.62 15.98
C ILE A 33 -7.66 16.33 15.32
N VAL A 34 -7.56 16.30 13.98
CA VAL A 34 -7.06 15.13 13.25
C VAL A 34 -5.57 14.96 13.49
N VAL A 35 -4.81 16.06 13.46
CA VAL A 35 -3.36 16.05 13.72
C VAL A 35 -3.07 15.59 15.14
N SER A 36 -3.76 16.16 16.13
CA SER A 36 -3.61 15.76 17.54
C SER A 36 -3.94 14.29 17.73
N LYS A 37 -5.01 13.80 17.11
CA LYS A 37 -5.42 12.40 17.24
C LYS A 37 -4.43 11.44 16.58
N ALA A 38 -3.91 11.81 15.41
CA ALA A 38 -2.91 11.03 14.71
C ALA A 38 -1.59 10.96 15.50
N ASP A 39 -1.19 12.06 16.13
CA ASP A 39 -0.01 12.12 17.01
C ASP A 39 -0.18 11.23 18.26
N GLU A 40 -1.34 11.29 18.93
CA GLU A 40 -1.69 10.39 20.05
C GLU A 40 -1.58 8.90 19.68
N LEU A 41 -1.97 8.55 18.47
CA LEU A 41 -1.99 7.16 17.97
C LEU A 41 -0.68 6.75 17.29
N GLY A 42 0.27 7.67 17.12
CA GLY A 42 1.50 7.42 16.38
C GLY A 42 1.28 7.14 14.89
N VAL A 43 0.16 7.60 14.32
CA VAL A 43 -0.16 7.41 12.90
C VAL A 43 0.37 8.60 12.09
N PRO A 44 1.27 8.38 11.12
CA PRO A 44 1.79 9.47 10.29
C PRO A 44 0.69 10.05 9.38
N VAL A 45 0.66 11.37 9.30
CA VAL A 45 -0.20 12.15 8.38
C VAL A 45 0.67 12.75 7.28
N ILE A 46 0.38 12.39 6.03
CA ILE A 46 1.15 12.81 4.85
C ILE A 46 0.26 13.67 3.97
N LEU A 47 0.64 14.92 3.76
CA LEU A 47 -0.06 15.83 2.85
C LEU A 47 0.57 15.76 1.46
N VAL A 48 -0.27 15.57 0.44
CA VAL A 48 0.17 15.53 -0.97
C VAL A 48 -0.64 16.52 -1.81
N LYS A 49 -0.02 17.02 -2.87
CA LYS A 49 -0.64 18.00 -3.79
C LYS A 49 -1.53 17.34 -4.84
N GLU A 50 -1.26 16.08 -5.14
CA GLU A 50 -2.00 15.27 -6.09
C GLU A 50 -3.43 15.02 -5.61
N ASP A 51 -4.32 14.71 -6.54
CA ASP A 51 -5.66 14.19 -6.22
C ASP A 51 -5.59 12.74 -5.74
N THR A 52 -6.73 12.23 -5.26
CA THR A 52 -6.85 10.88 -4.70
C THR A 52 -6.44 9.78 -5.66
N LEU A 53 -6.89 9.84 -6.92
CA LEU A 53 -6.61 8.77 -7.90
C LEU A 53 -5.12 8.74 -8.23
N THR A 54 -4.55 9.89 -8.60
CA THR A 54 -3.12 10.01 -8.92
C THR A 54 -2.24 9.57 -7.74
N THR A 55 -2.65 9.86 -6.51
CA THR A 55 -1.92 9.46 -5.29
C THR A 55 -1.93 7.94 -5.11
N VAL A 56 -3.08 7.29 -5.32
CA VAL A 56 -3.21 5.83 -5.24
C VAL A 56 -2.35 5.16 -6.31
N GLU A 57 -2.43 5.60 -7.56
CA GLU A 57 -1.62 5.04 -8.66
C GLU A 57 -0.11 5.14 -8.37
N LYS A 58 0.36 6.27 -7.84
CA LYS A 58 1.76 6.43 -7.42
C LYS A 58 2.13 5.49 -6.28
N ALA A 59 1.27 5.32 -5.29
CA ALA A 59 1.48 4.41 -4.17
C ALA A 59 1.58 2.95 -4.66
N GLU A 60 0.73 2.55 -5.60
CA GLU A 60 0.77 1.24 -6.24
C GLU A 60 2.06 1.04 -7.04
N HIS A 61 2.51 2.05 -7.78
CA HIS A 61 3.80 2.01 -8.47
C HIS A 61 4.99 1.85 -7.51
N LEU A 62 4.95 2.46 -6.33
CA LEU A 62 5.97 2.25 -5.30
C LEU A 62 5.94 0.81 -4.77
N TYR A 63 4.74 0.23 -4.64
CA TYR A 63 4.57 -1.16 -4.21
C TYR A 63 4.97 -2.18 -5.29
N SER A 64 4.76 -1.89 -6.57
CA SER A 64 5.17 -2.79 -7.66
C SER A 64 6.70 -2.94 -7.77
N HIS A 65 7.45 -2.02 -7.15
CA HIS A 65 8.89 -2.10 -6.98
C HIS A 65 9.31 -2.78 -5.66
N VAL A 66 8.42 -3.50 -4.96
CA VAL A 66 8.80 -4.36 -3.83
C VAL A 66 9.87 -5.32 -4.33
N ARG A 67 11.10 -4.96 -3.98
CA ARG A 67 12.32 -5.66 -4.29
C ARG A 67 12.15 -7.11 -3.83
N VAL A 68 12.13 -8.04 -4.78
CA VAL A 68 12.31 -9.48 -4.51
C VAL A 68 13.79 -9.69 -4.11
N HIS A 69 14.18 -9.16 -2.95
CA HIS A 69 15.52 -9.33 -2.38
C HIS A 69 15.50 -10.31 -1.21
N GLU A 70 14.31 -10.75 -0.77
CA GLU A 70 14.17 -11.73 0.31
C GLU A 70 14.08 -13.12 -0.29
N ASN A 71 15.12 -13.94 -0.05
CA ASN A 71 15.17 -15.35 -0.47
C ASN A 71 13.90 -16.14 -0.08
N GLN A 72 13.26 -15.78 1.04
CA GLN A 72 12.01 -16.42 1.47
C GLN A 72 10.86 -16.26 0.45
N LYS A 73 10.74 -15.11 -0.22
CA LYS A 73 9.71 -14.91 -1.25
C LYS A 73 9.99 -15.72 -2.50
N VAL A 74 11.27 -15.88 -2.85
CA VAL A 74 11.70 -16.71 -3.98
C VAL A 74 11.42 -18.18 -3.71
N GLU A 75 11.78 -18.68 -2.53
CA GLU A 75 11.47 -20.06 -2.14
C GLU A 75 9.98 -20.32 -2.09
N HIS A 76 9.19 -19.40 -1.54
CA HIS A 76 7.75 -19.57 -1.51
C HIS A 76 7.13 -19.56 -2.92
N MET A 77 7.60 -18.70 -3.81
CA MET A 77 7.19 -18.75 -5.22
C MET A 77 7.59 -20.08 -5.88
N ARG A 78 8.79 -20.60 -5.62
CA ARG A 78 9.24 -21.90 -6.12
C ARG A 78 8.31 -23.02 -5.65
N GLU A 79 8.00 -23.06 -4.36
CA GLU A 79 7.07 -24.04 -3.77
C GLU A 79 5.69 -23.97 -4.44
N LEU A 80 5.14 -22.77 -4.63
CA LEU A 80 3.84 -22.59 -5.29
C LEU A 80 3.86 -23.06 -6.74
N LEU A 81 4.94 -22.80 -7.48
CA LEU A 81 5.10 -23.26 -8.86
C LEU A 81 5.20 -24.78 -8.93
N GLU A 82 6.03 -25.41 -8.09
CA GLU A 82 6.17 -26.88 -8.04
C GLU A 82 4.87 -27.59 -7.65
N GLN A 83 4.07 -26.99 -6.76
CA GLN A 83 2.80 -27.59 -6.32
C GLN A 83 1.68 -27.48 -7.34
N ASN A 84 1.67 -26.43 -8.15
CA ASN A 84 0.50 -26.08 -8.99
C ASN A 84 0.78 -26.13 -10.50
N ILE A 85 2.05 -26.31 -10.91
CA ILE A 85 2.45 -26.32 -12.31
C ILE A 85 3.31 -27.55 -12.60
N ASP A 86 2.94 -28.31 -13.63
CA ASP A 86 3.76 -29.39 -14.17
C ASP A 86 4.90 -28.80 -15.00
N LEU A 87 5.97 -28.42 -14.32
CA LEU A 87 7.15 -27.82 -14.95
C LEU A 87 7.83 -28.79 -15.91
N ASP A 88 7.82 -30.08 -15.62
CA ASP A 88 8.40 -31.11 -16.49
C ASP A 88 7.67 -31.19 -17.84
N TYR A 89 6.34 -31.13 -17.83
CA TYR A 89 5.55 -31.06 -19.05
C TYR A 89 5.83 -29.79 -19.86
N ILE A 90 6.01 -28.65 -19.19
CA ILE A 90 6.33 -27.37 -19.85
C ILE A 90 7.71 -27.43 -20.48
N TYR A 91 8.74 -27.86 -19.75
CA TYR A 91 10.10 -27.98 -20.27
C TYR A 91 10.15 -28.90 -21.50
N LYS A 92 9.51 -30.07 -21.39
CA LYS A 92 9.37 -31.00 -22.52
C LYS A 92 8.66 -30.39 -23.73
N SER A 93 7.65 -29.56 -23.51
CA SER A 93 6.91 -28.87 -24.58
C SER A 93 7.72 -27.72 -25.20
N LEU A 94 8.62 -27.11 -24.45
CA LEU A 94 9.54 -26.07 -24.91
C LEU A 94 10.83 -26.63 -25.54
N GLY A 95 11.06 -27.95 -25.44
CA GLY A 95 12.23 -28.62 -26.02
C GLY A 95 13.54 -28.35 -25.28
N VAL A 96 13.45 -27.97 -24.00
CA VAL A 96 14.56 -27.76 -23.07
C VAL A 96 14.54 -28.78 -21.94
#